data_AF-A0A166TXB6-F1
#
_entry.id   AF-A0A166TXB6-F1
#
_cell.length_a   1.000
_cell.length_b   1.000
_cell.length_c   1.000
_cell.angle_alpha   90.00
_cell.angle_beta   90.00
_cell.angle_gamma   90.00
#
_symmetry.space_group_name_H-M   'P 1'
#
loop_
_entity.id
_entity.type
_entity.pdbx_description
1 polymer ?
#
loop_
_entity_poly.entity_id
_entity_poly.type
_entity_poly.pdbx_seq_one_letter_code
_entity_poly.pdbx_strand_id
1 'polypeptide(L)'
;MSTVTGTTTATQRPTRVASALAVGIALLAMWELGASSLTLVLELVGVAALAGGAGLWRREWLISGALVGVVGVAGVVGALAVASAGIARLSGFIRLIPGLIGVFVLALALVPVRGTGSRTLVKVGTALVFIGVLASGIFNAVTIGTLLVAGAATVVAWDAGEHAINVGEHLGRGRDTREIELVHIVGTGAVAFVAVEAAKFSGGVGPSGLSLASLVLLLVAVVLLAVALHD
;
A
#
# COMPACT_ATOMS: atom_id res chain seq x y z
N MET A 1 28.29 -24.15 35.40
CA MET A 1 27.48 -24.74 34.32
C MET A 1 26.48 -23.67 33.91
N SER A 2 26.88 -22.79 32.99
CA SER A 2 26.14 -21.60 32.56
C SER A 2 25.27 -21.95 31.36
N THR A 3 23.95 -21.98 31.57
CA THR A 3 22.95 -22.07 30.51
C THR A 3 22.93 -20.77 29.72
N VAL A 4 23.51 -20.80 28.52
CA VAL A 4 23.32 -19.75 27.51
C VAL A 4 21.88 -19.86 27.01
N THR A 5 20.98 -19.07 27.59
CA THR A 5 19.66 -18.80 27.00
C THR A 5 19.87 -18.00 25.74
N GLY A 6 19.99 -18.71 24.61
CA GLY A 6 19.90 -18.09 23.29
C GLY A 6 18.53 -17.47 23.13
N THR A 7 18.43 -16.16 23.32
CA THR A 7 17.29 -15.39 22.86
C THR A 7 17.29 -15.48 21.34
N THR A 8 16.48 -16.38 20.79
CA THR A 8 16.18 -16.40 19.37
C THR A 8 15.50 -15.08 19.06
N THR A 9 16.27 -14.10 18.59
CA THR A 9 15.75 -12.83 18.09
C THR A 9 14.90 -13.17 16.88
N ALA A 10 13.59 -13.22 17.09
CA ALA A 10 12.61 -13.41 16.03
C ALA A 10 12.86 -12.33 14.99
N THR A 11 13.38 -12.74 13.82
CA THR A 11 13.64 -11.79 12.74
C THR A 11 12.30 -11.31 12.23
N GLN A 12 11.95 -10.04 12.47
CA GLN A 12 10.68 -9.41 12.06
C GLN A 12 10.57 -9.24 10.54
N ARG A 13 10.80 -10.30 9.76
CA ARG A 13 10.89 -10.22 8.30
C ARG A 13 9.50 -10.47 7.70
N PRO A 14 8.92 -9.51 6.96
CA PRO A 14 7.61 -9.68 6.33
C PRO A 14 7.57 -10.92 5.43
N THR A 15 6.42 -11.57 5.29
CA THR A 15 6.28 -12.69 4.35
C THR A 15 6.26 -12.22 2.89
N ARG A 16 6.72 -13.04 1.95
CA ARG A 16 6.87 -12.61 0.53
C ARG A 16 5.52 -12.46 -0.18
N VAL A 17 4.59 -13.38 0.08
CA VAL A 17 3.33 -13.46 -0.68
C VAL A 17 2.40 -12.32 -0.27
N ALA A 18 2.12 -12.19 1.04
CA ALA A 18 1.31 -11.09 1.54
C ALA A 18 1.93 -9.71 1.23
N SER A 19 3.26 -9.58 1.27
CA SER A 19 3.94 -8.32 0.85
C SER A 19 3.71 -7.98 -0.62
N ALA A 20 3.84 -8.97 -1.51
CA ALA A 20 3.62 -8.76 -2.94
C ALA A 20 2.15 -8.43 -3.26
N LEU A 21 1.22 -9.10 -2.57
CA LEU A 21 -0.21 -8.84 -2.69
C LEU A 21 -0.57 -7.44 -2.17
N ALA A 22 -0.03 -7.02 -1.02
CA ALA A 22 -0.26 -5.68 -0.49
C ALA A 22 0.16 -4.59 -1.50
N VAL A 23 1.36 -4.70 -2.08
CA VAL A 23 1.84 -3.74 -3.10
C VAL A 23 1.02 -3.83 -4.38
N GLY A 24 0.69 -5.04 -4.85
CA GLY A 24 -0.11 -5.24 -6.05
C GLY A 24 -1.53 -4.65 -5.93
N ILE A 25 -2.17 -4.82 -4.77
CA ILE A 25 -3.49 -4.28 -4.48
C ILE A 25 -3.44 -2.76 -4.35
N ALA A 26 -2.38 -2.20 -3.77
CA ALA A 26 -2.18 -0.74 -3.74
C ALA A 26 -1.97 -0.15 -5.15
N LEU A 27 -1.22 -0.84 -6.03
CA LEU A 27 -1.08 -0.47 -7.44
C LEU A 27 -2.43 -0.55 -8.19
N LEU A 28 -3.24 -1.57 -7.91
CA LEU A 28 -4.60 -1.69 -8.45
C LEU A 28 -5.47 -0.50 -8.04
N ALA A 29 -5.41 -0.08 -6.77
CA ALA A 29 -6.11 1.12 -6.31
C ALA A 29 -5.67 2.36 -7.12
N MET A 30 -4.37 2.54 -7.35
CA MET A 30 -3.88 3.66 -8.14
C MET A 30 -4.29 3.59 -9.62
N TRP A 31 -4.39 2.39 -10.18
CA TRP A 31 -4.91 2.19 -11.54
C TRP A 31 -6.36 2.64 -11.67
N GLU A 32 -7.21 2.24 -10.72
CA GLU A 32 -8.62 2.66 -10.65
C GLU A 32 -8.76 4.19 -10.52
N LEU A 33 -7.83 4.85 -9.83
CA LEU A 33 -7.81 6.32 -9.73
C LEU A 33 -7.32 7.04 -11.00
N GLY A 34 -6.91 6.30 -12.03
CA GLY A 34 -6.50 6.82 -13.33
C GLY A 34 -4.99 6.97 -13.51
N ALA A 35 -4.17 6.30 -12.70
CA ALA A 35 -2.72 6.23 -12.96
C ALA A 35 -2.45 5.49 -14.29
N SER A 36 -1.52 6.00 -15.10
CA SER A 36 -1.19 5.39 -16.38
C SER A 36 -0.53 4.01 -16.20
N SER A 37 -0.80 3.06 -17.10
CA SER A 37 -0.20 1.72 -17.03
C SER A 37 1.33 1.78 -17.06
N LEU A 38 1.90 2.71 -17.82
CA LEU A 38 3.35 2.92 -17.87
C LEU A 38 3.90 3.39 -16.51
N THR A 39 3.24 4.35 -15.84
CA THR A 39 3.59 4.77 -14.48
C THR A 39 3.61 3.58 -13.52
N LEU A 40 2.57 2.76 -13.52
CA LEU A 40 2.45 1.60 -12.61
C LEU A 40 3.49 0.52 -12.91
N VAL A 41 3.80 0.28 -14.19
CA VAL A 41 4.87 -0.65 -14.59
C VAL A 41 6.23 -0.14 -14.12
N LEU A 42 6.53 1.14 -14.30
CA LEU A 42 7.78 1.73 -13.81
C LEU A 42 7.90 1.65 -12.29
N GLU A 43 6.81 1.93 -11.57
CA GLU A 43 6.74 1.83 -10.11
C GLU A 43 7.00 0.39 -9.65
N LEU A 44 6.31 -0.58 -10.25
CA LEU A 44 6.45 -2.00 -9.95
C LEU A 44 7.87 -2.51 -10.24
N VAL A 45 8.42 -2.17 -11.41
CA VAL A 45 9.79 -2.55 -11.80
C VAL A 45 10.81 -1.89 -10.88
N GLY A 46 10.62 -0.61 -10.55
CA GLY A 46 11.47 0.13 -9.63
C GLY A 46 11.49 -0.52 -8.25
N VAL A 47 10.32 -0.82 -7.68
CA VAL A 47 10.18 -1.53 -6.41
C VAL A 47 10.81 -2.93 -6.46
N ALA A 48 10.55 -3.70 -7.51
CA ALA A 48 11.09 -5.05 -7.67
C ALA A 48 12.61 -5.05 -7.80
N ALA A 49 13.18 -4.12 -8.59
CA ALA A 49 14.61 -3.94 -8.71
C ALA A 49 15.22 -3.50 -7.37
N LEU A 50 14.63 -2.55 -6.66
CA LEU A 50 15.12 -2.09 -5.35
C LEU A 50 15.12 -3.25 -4.33
N ALA A 51 14.08 -4.07 -4.34
CA ALA A 51 14.00 -5.29 -3.53
C ALA A 51 15.07 -6.33 -3.91
N GLY A 52 15.29 -6.54 -5.20
CA GLY A 52 16.31 -7.45 -5.74
C GLY A 52 17.73 -6.99 -5.40
N GLY A 53 18.02 -5.71 -5.59
CA GLY A 53 19.32 -5.09 -5.28
C GLY A 53 19.68 -5.23 -3.80
N ALA A 54 18.74 -4.96 -2.91
CA ALA A 54 18.94 -5.18 -1.48
C ALA A 54 19.01 -6.67 -1.08
N GLY A 55 18.45 -7.57 -1.90
CA GLY A 55 18.65 -9.00 -1.77
C GLY A 55 20.07 -9.42 -2.12
N LEU A 56 20.60 -8.91 -3.24
CA LEU A 56 21.97 -9.15 -3.71
C LEU A 56 23.01 -8.57 -2.75
N TRP A 57 22.81 -7.36 -2.26
CA TRP A 57 23.70 -6.72 -1.29
C TRP A 57 23.94 -7.61 -0.07
N ARG A 58 22.89 -8.28 0.43
CA ARG A 58 22.96 -9.18 1.59
C ARG A 58 23.59 -10.54 1.31
N ARG A 59 23.75 -10.90 0.03
CA ARG A 59 24.49 -12.11 -0.37
C ARG A 59 25.98 -11.82 -0.53
N GLU A 60 26.45 -10.64 -0.11
CA GLU A 60 27.82 -10.12 -0.27
C GLU A 60 28.15 -9.65 -1.70
N TRP A 61 27.16 -9.57 -2.61
CA TRP A 61 27.32 -9.04 -3.96
C TRP A 61 27.09 -7.52 -3.96
N LEU A 62 27.98 -6.78 -3.28
CA LEU A 62 27.81 -5.35 -2.99
C LEU A 62 27.62 -4.50 -4.26
N ILE A 63 28.48 -4.69 -5.27
CA ILE A 63 28.45 -3.91 -6.51
C ILE A 63 27.17 -4.19 -7.30
N SER A 64 26.85 -5.47 -7.54
CA SER A 64 25.64 -5.86 -8.26
C SER A 64 24.37 -5.41 -7.52
N GLY A 65 24.35 -5.53 -6.19
CA GLY A 65 23.25 -5.06 -5.36
C GLY A 65 23.07 -3.54 -5.42
N ALA A 66 24.16 -2.78 -5.38
CA ALA A 66 24.13 -1.33 -5.52
C ALA A 66 23.61 -0.91 -6.91
N LEU A 67 24.13 -1.50 -7.98
CA LEU A 67 23.70 -1.20 -9.35
C LEU A 67 22.21 -1.47 -9.55
N VAL A 68 21.73 -2.63 -9.11
CA VAL A 68 20.30 -2.99 -9.21
C VAL A 68 19.44 -2.10 -8.30
N GLY A 69 19.94 -1.72 -7.13
CA GLY A 69 19.30 -0.76 -6.24
C GLY A 69 19.14 0.63 -6.87
N VAL A 70 20.18 1.14 -7.55
CA VAL A 70 20.15 2.40 -8.29
C VAL A 70 19.12 2.35 -9.41
N VAL A 71 19.06 1.25 -10.17
CA VAL A 71 18.03 1.04 -11.19
C VAL A 71 16.63 1.05 -10.56
N GLY A 72 16.47 0.46 -9.38
CA GLY A 72 15.21 0.48 -8.65
C GLY A 72 14.76 1.89 -8.26
N VAL A 73 15.67 2.70 -7.70
CA VAL A 73 15.41 4.11 -7.39
C VAL A 73 15.08 4.90 -8.66
N ALA A 74 15.84 4.71 -9.73
CA ALA A 74 15.60 5.37 -11.01
C ALA A 74 14.22 5.00 -11.60
N GLY A 75 13.77 3.75 -11.43
CA GLY A 75 12.44 3.30 -11.85
C GLY A 75 11.30 4.05 -11.13
N VAL A 76 11.39 4.19 -9.81
CA VAL A 76 10.39 4.92 -8.99
C VAL A 76 10.41 6.42 -9.32
N VAL A 77 11.60 7.02 -9.45
CA VAL A 77 11.74 8.42 -9.88
C VAL A 77 11.15 8.61 -11.28
N GLY A 78 11.41 7.65 -12.20
CA GLY A 78 10.84 7.63 -13.53
C GLY A 78 9.31 7.53 -13.53
N ALA A 79 8.73 6.69 -12.67
CA ALA A 79 7.29 6.57 -12.50
C ALA A 79 6.66 7.91 -12.08
N LEU A 80 7.25 8.58 -11.08
CA LEU A 80 6.82 9.90 -10.63
C LEU A 80 6.98 10.98 -11.71
N ALA A 81 8.08 10.95 -12.46
CA ALA A 81 8.33 11.88 -13.56
C ALA A 81 7.29 11.71 -14.67
N VAL A 82 6.98 10.47 -15.07
CA VAL A 82 5.96 10.21 -16.10
C VAL A 82 4.56 10.57 -15.59
N ALA A 83 4.23 10.23 -14.34
CA ALA A 83 2.98 10.64 -13.73
C ALA A 83 2.82 12.16 -13.74
N SER A 84 3.87 12.89 -13.33
CA SER A 84 3.89 14.35 -13.29
C SER A 84 3.75 14.97 -14.69
N ALA A 85 4.42 14.42 -15.69
CA ALA A 85 4.35 14.89 -17.07
C ALA A 85 2.95 14.72 -17.69
N GLY A 86 2.20 13.71 -17.26
CA GLY A 86 0.82 13.48 -17.70
C GLY A 86 -0.23 14.37 -17.02
N ILE A 87 0.14 15.13 -15.99
CA ILE A 87 -0.80 15.92 -15.20
C ILE A 87 -0.83 17.38 -15.70
N ALA A 88 -1.97 17.77 -16.29
CA ALA A 88 -2.18 19.14 -16.76
C ALA A 88 -2.70 20.12 -15.68
N ARG A 89 -3.20 19.62 -14.54
CA ARG A 89 -3.86 20.43 -13.50
C ARG A 89 -3.35 20.07 -12.11
N LEU A 90 -3.29 21.06 -11.22
CA LEU A 90 -2.91 20.86 -9.82
C LEU A 90 -3.75 19.77 -9.12
N SER A 91 -5.04 19.65 -9.46
CA SER A 91 -5.90 18.59 -8.93
C SER A 91 -5.40 17.18 -9.27
N GLY A 92 -4.77 16.98 -10.42
CA GLY A 92 -4.15 15.69 -10.76
C GLY A 92 -2.95 15.37 -9.87
N PHE A 93 -2.15 16.38 -9.50
CA PHE A 93 -1.01 16.22 -8.60
C PHE A 93 -1.47 15.79 -7.21
N ILE A 94 -2.46 16.47 -6.65
CA ILE A 94 -3.02 16.18 -5.33
C ILE A 94 -3.64 14.77 -5.28
N ARG A 95 -4.21 14.30 -6.38
CA ARG A 95 -4.86 12.99 -6.46
C ARG A 95 -3.90 11.82 -6.61
N LEU A 96 -2.92 11.93 -7.49
CA LEU A 96 -2.12 10.78 -7.91
C LEU A 96 -0.77 10.68 -7.19
N ILE A 97 -0.09 11.81 -6.98
CA ILE A 97 1.29 11.79 -6.48
C ILE A 97 1.39 11.28 -5.04
N PRO A 98 0.55 11.71 -4.07
CA PRO A 98 0.56 11.13 -2.73
C PRO A 98 0.37 9.62 -2.78
N GLY A 99 -0.56 9.12 -3.60
CA GLY A 99 -0.82 7.69 -3.68
C GLY A 99 0.33 6.88 -4.27
N LEU A 100 1.01 7.39 -5.31
CA LEU A 100 2.21 6.75 -5.87
C LEU A 100 3.36 6.72 -4.85
N ILE A 101 3.60 7.83 -4.14
CA ILE A 101 4.56 7.87 -3.02
C ILE A 101 4.14 6.86 -1.93
N GLY A 102 2.84 6.75 -1.66
CA GLY A 102 2.29 5.79 -0.72
C GLY A 102 2.58 4.34 -1.08
N VAL A 103 2.44 3.96 -2.36
CA VAL A 103 2.82 2.63 -2.88
C VAL A 103 4.31 2.39 -2.65
N PHE A 104 5.16 3.37 -2.97
CA PHE A 104 6.60 3.25 -2.73
C PHE A 104 6.94 3.08 -1.24
N VAL A 105 6.33 3.88 -0.37
CA VAL A 105 6.55 3.80 1.09
C VAL A 105 6.06 2.45 1.64
N LEU A 106 4.90 1.98 1.19
CA LEU A 106 4.38 0.65 1.54
C LEU A 106 5.34 -0.44 1.08
N ALA A 107 5.87 -0.34 -0.14
CA ALA A 107 6.90 -1.24 -0.63
C ALA A 107 8.14 -1.20 0.26
N LEU A 108 8.67 -0.04 0.63
CA LEU A 108 9.81 0.06 1.55
C LEU A 108 9.54 -0.56 2.94
N ALA A 109 8.28 -0.58 3.39
CA ALA A 109 7.87 -1.21 4.64
C ALA A 109 7.98 -2.74 4.61
N LEU A 110 7.72 -3.32 3.44
CA LEU A 110 7.51 -4.77 3.23
C LEU A 110 8.68 -5.43 2.49
N VAL A 111 9.38 -4.64 1.67
CA VAL A 111 10.58 -5.03 0.95
C VAL A 111 11.65 -5.35 1.97
N PRO A 112 12.36 -6.47 1.81
CA PRO A 112 13.27 -6.94 2.83
C PRO A 112 14.46 -6.01 3.05
N VAL A 113 14.67 -4.87 2.36
CA VAL A 113 15.89 -4.02 2.44
C VAL A 113 16.31 -3.76 3.88
N ARG A 114 15.36 -3.47 4.78
CA ARG A 114 15.62 -3.15 6.19
C ARG A 114 15.90 -4.36 7.07
N GLY A 115 15.67 -5.57 6.60
CA GLY A 115 15.78 -6.80 7.39
C GLY A 115 14.65 -6.98 8.42
N THR A 116 13.90 -5.92 8.74
CA THR A 116 12.69 -5.90 9.56
C THR A 116 11.57 -5.13 8.86
N GLY A 117 10.33 -5.56 9.03
CA GLY A 117 9.14 -4.85 8.57
C GLY A 117 8.89 -3.61 9.42
N SER A 118 8.22 -2.61 8.86
CA SER A 118 7.86 -1.39 9.60
C SER A 118 6.35 -1.13 9.53
N ARG A 119 5.66 -1.38 10.64
CA ARG A 119 4.21 -1.08 10.76
C ARG A 119 3.92 0.40 10.52
N THR A 120 4.81 1.29 10.99
CA THR A 120 4.70 2.72 10.74
C THR A 120 4.72 3.03 9.25
N LEU A 121 5.65 2.45 8.49
CA LEU A 121 5.67 2.66 7.05
C LEU A 121 4.49 2.03 6.32
N VAL A 122 3.99 0.87 6.77
CA VAL A 122 2.75 0.29 6.22
C VAL A 122 1.61 1.29 6.36
N LYS A 123 1.40 1.80 7.58
CA LYS A 123 0.37 2.81 7.88
C LYS A 123 0.53 4.09 7.06
N VAL A 124 1.74 4.66 7.01
CA VAL A 124 2.03 5.88 6.24
C VAL A 124 1.81 5.64 4.75
N GLY A 125 2.29 4.52 4.20
CA GLY A 125 2.14 4.17 2.80
C GLY A 125 0.66 4.03 2.41
N THR A 126 -0.10 3.27 3.18
CA THR A 126 -1.55 3.07 2.93
C THR A 126 -2.36 4.33 3.18
N ALA A 127 -1.97 5.17 4.15
CA ALA A 127 -2.61 6.46 4.38
C ALA A 127 -2.41 7.40 3.18
N LEU A 128 -1.21 7.43 2.59
CA LEU A 128 -0.91 8.21 1.39
C LEU A 128 -1.70 7.72 0.16
N VAL A 129 -1.86 6.41 -0.02
CA VAL A 129 -2.77 5.83 -1.04
C VAL A 129 -4.21 6.27 -0.78
N PHE A 130 -4.68 6.19 0.47
CA PHE A 130 -6.03 6.59 0.85
C PHE A 130 -6.28 8.09 0.63
N ILE A 131 -5.30 8.94 0.89
CA ILE A 131 -5.35 10.39 0.57
C ILE A 131 -5.61 10.60 -0.93
N GLY A 132 -4.99 9.79 -1.80
CA GLY A 132 -5.27 9.84 -3.24
C GLY A 132 -6.71 9.47 -3.60
N VAL A 133 -7.29 8.48 -2.89
CA VAL A 133 -8.71 8.11 -3.03
C VAL A 133 -9.60 9.27 -2.60
N LEU A 134 -9.39 9.85 -1.42
CA LEU A 134 -10.18 10.97 -0.90
C LEU A 134 -10.09 12.20 -1.81
N ALA A 135 -8.88 12.56 -2.25
CA ALA A 135 -8.67 13.64 -3.19
C ALA A 135 -9.44 13.41 -4.50
N SER A 136 -9.46 12.17 -4.99
CA SER A 136 -10.22 11.83 -6.20
C SER A 136 -11.73 11.98 -6.03
N GLY A 137 -12.25 11.72 -4.83
CA GLY A 137 -13.65 12.00 -4.47
C GLY A 137 -13.95 13.49 -4.36
N ILE A 138 -13.09 14.27 -3.70
CA ILE A 138 -13.25 15.73 -3.55
C ILE A 138 -13.32 16.42 -4.92
N PHE A 139 -12.47 16.02 -5.85
CA PHE A 139 -12.44 16.59 -7.19
C PHE A 139 -13.44 15.94 -8.17
N ASN A 140 -14.33 15.05 -7.69
CA ASN A 140 -15.32 14.31 -8.49
C ASN A 140 -14.73 13.68 -9.76
N ALA A 141 -13.53 13.15 -9.63
CA ALA A 141 -12.71 12.85 -10.79
C ALA A 141 -12.80 11.38 -11.24
N VAL A 142 -13.48 10.55 -10.44
CA VAL A 142 -13.88 9.17 -10.76
C VAL A 142 -15.27 8.92 -10.17
N THR A 143 -15.90 7.82 -10.58
CA THR A 143 -17.24 7.44 -10.09
C THR A 143 -17.21 7.02 -8.61
N ILE A 144 -18.35 7.09 -7.92
CA ILE A 144 -18.49 6.59 -6.54
C ILE A 144 -18.10 5.09 -6.46
N GLY A 145 -18.49 4.29 -7.45
CA GLY A 145 -18.12 2.88 -7.51
C GLY A 145 -16.61 2.68 -7.54
N THR A 146 -15.90 3.47 -8.35
CA THR A 146 -14.43 3.45 -8.42
C THR A 146 -13.79 3.86 -7.09
N LEU A 147 -14.32 4.86 -6.39
CA LEU A 147 -13.81 5.27 -5.08
C LEU A 147 -13.99 4.18 -4.02
N LEU A 148 -15.14 3.51 -4.02
CA LEU A 148 -15.41 2.40 -3.11
C LEU A 148 -14.43 1.25 -3.35
N VAL A 149 -14.20 0.87 -4.62
CA VAL A 149 -13.25 -0.18 -4.99
C VAL A 149 -11.82 0.22 -4.61
N ALA A 150 -11.37 1.43 -4.94
CA ALA A 150 -10.02 1.90 -4.61
C ALA A 150 -9.80 2.04 -3.08
N GLY A 151 -10.82 2.52 -2.35
CA GLY A 151 -10.80 2.58 -0.89
C GLY A 151 -10.72 1.20 -0.26
N ALA A 152 -11.57 0.26 -0.72
CA ALA A 152 -11.55 -1.13 -0.29
C ALA A 152 -10.20 -1.80 -0.56
N ALA A 153 -9.65 -1.63 -1.78
CA ALA A 153 -8.32 -2.11 -2.13
C ALA A 153 -7.24 -1.54 -1.20
N THR A 154 -7.33 -0.26 -0.84
CA THR A 154 -6.38 0.37 0.10
C THR A 154 -6.44 -0.27 1.49
N VAL A 155 -7.64 -0.58 2.00
CA VAL A 155 -7.82 -1.30 3.28
C VAL A 155 -7.26 -2.72 3.20
N VAL A 156 -7.54 -3.45 2.12
CA VAL A 156 -6.99 -4.80 1.93
C VAL A 156 -5.46 -4.76 1.83
N ALA A 157 -4.88 -3.76 1.16
CA ALA A 157 -3.43 -3.58 1.08
C ALA A 157 -2.81 -3.29 2.46
N TRP A 158 -3.48 -2.49 3.28
CA TRP A 158 -3.06 -2.20 4.66
C TRP A 158 -3.08 -3.46 5.53
N ASP A 159 -4.19 -4.19 5.52
CA ASP A 159 -4.37 -5.43 6.28
C ASP A 159 -3.37 -6.50 5.85
N ALA A 160 -3.20 -6.72 4.55
CA ALA A 160 -2.19 -7.63 4.02
C ALA A 160 -0.76 -7.22 4.43
N GLY A 161 -0.47 -5.93 4.51
CA GLY A 161 0.82 -5.41 4.98
C GLY A 161 1.07 -5.67 6.47
N GLU A 162 0.09 -5.42 7.34
CA GLU A 162 0.17 -5.73 8.76
C GLU A 162 0.24 -7.25 9.00
N HIS A 163 -0.54 -8.04 8.26
CA HIS A 163 -0.50 -9.48 8.30
C HIS A 163 0.86 -10.05 7.87
N ALA A 164 1.45 -9.51 6.80
CA ALA A 164 2.79 -9.90 6.35
C ALA A 164 3.84 -9.71 7.45
N ILE A 165 3.77 -8.61 8.21
CA ILE A 165 4.67 -8.35 9.34
C ILE A 165 4.37 -9.32 10.49
N ASN A 166 3.11 -9.43 10.92
CA ASN A 166 2.67 -10.32 12.00
C ASN A 166 3.11 -11.76 11.79
N VAL A 167 2.82 -12.33 10.61
CA VAL A 167 3.19 -13.71 10.28
C VAL A 167 4.71 -13.87 10.19
N GLY A 168 5.38 -12.86 9.62
CA GLY A 168 6.84 -12.80 9.56
C GLY A 168 7.51 -12.86 10.93
N GLU A 169 6.92 -12.18 11.92
CA GLU A 169 7.38 -12.18 13.32
C GLU A 169 7.18 -13.53 14.01
N HIS A 170 6.03 -14.19 13.81
CA HIS A 170 5.67 -15.40 14.55
C HIS A 170 6.15 -16.72 13.92
N LEU A 171 6.09 -16.82 12.58
CA LEU A 171 6.35 -18.09 11.88
C LEU A 171 7.73 -18.13 11.21
N GLY A 172 8.34 -16.97 10.98
CA GLY A 172 9.61 -16.80 10.29
C GLY A 172 9.50 -16.99 8.77
N ARG A 173 10.27 -16.21 8.01
CA ARG A 173 10.19 -16.12 6.53
C ARG A 173 10.51 -17.41 5.74
N GLY A 174 10.87 -18.51 6.42
CA GLY A 174 11.33 -19.76 5.83
C GLY A 174 10.34 -20.92 5.89
N ARG A 175 9.20 -20.77 6.57
CA ARG A 175 8.13 -21.77 6.58
C ARG A 175 7.14 -21.51 5.44
N ASP A 176 6.53 -22.57 4.93
CA ASP A 176 5.48 -22.44 3.92
C ASP A 176 4.20 -21.92 4.57
N THR A 177 4.02 -20.61 4.53
CA THR A 177 2.87 -19.89 5.10
C THR A 177 1.88 -19.46 4.01
N ARG A 178 2.07 -19.93 2.76
CA ARG A 178 1.33 -19.46 1.59
C ARG A 178 -0.17 -19.68 1.71
N GLU A 179 -0.58 -20.86 2.14
CA GLU A 179 -2.00 -21.20 2.25
C GLU A 179 -2.71 -20.32 3.28
N ILE A 180 -2.11 -20.15 4.46
CA ILE A 180 -2.66 -19.31 5.55
C ILE A 180 -2.73 -17.84 5.11
N GLU A 181 -1.66 -17.32 4.50
CA GLU A 181 -1.62 -15.95 3.98
C GLU A 181 -2.71 -15.70 2.92
N LEU A 182 -2.89 -16.65 1.99
CA LEU A 182 -3.90 -16.53 0.94
C LEU A 182 -5.32 -16.58 1.50
N VAL A 183 -5.62 -17.50 2.41
CA VAL A 183 -6.94 -17.60 3.04
C VAL A 183 -7.30 -16.30 3.77
N HIS A 184 -6.34 -15.72 4.50
CA HIS A 184 -6.56 -14.46 5.19
C HIS A 184 -6.87 -13.32 4.22
N ILE A 185 -6.03 -13.14 3.19
CA ILE A 185 -6.21 -12.05 2.21
C ILE A 185 -7.50 -12.23 1.40
N VAL A 186 -7.87 -13.46 1.05
CA VAL A 186 -9.14 -13.77 0.39
C VAL A 186 -10.31 -13.43 1.31
N GLY A 187 -10.20 -13.74 2.61
CA GLY A 187 -11.20 -13.37 3.61
C GLY A 187 -11.37 -11.86 3.72
N THR A 188 -10.27 -11.11 3.86
CA THR A 188 -10.29 -9.63 3.89
C THR A 188 -10.87 -9.06 2.60
N GLY A 189 -10.49 -9.63 1.44
CA GLY A 189 -11.02 -9.25 0.14
C GLY A 189 -12.53 -9.50 0.00
N ALA A 190 -13.03 -10.63 0.50
CA ALA A 190 -14.46 -10.96 0.49
C ALA A 190 -15.26 -10.00 1.37
N VAL A 191 -14.76 -9.68 2.58
CA VAL A 191 -15.38 -8.68 3.46
C VAL A 191 -15.40 -7.30 2.79
N ALA A 192 -14.29 -6.90 2.18
CA ALA A 192 -14.19 -5.64 1.46
C ALA A 192 -15.16 -5.58 0.27
N PHE A 193 -15.32 -6.68 -0.48
CA PHE A 193 -16.29 -6.80 -1.56
C PHE A 193 -17.74 -6.63 -1.05
N VAL A 194 -18.11 -7.34 0.02
CA VAL A 194 -19.43 -7.21 0.63
C VAL A 194 -19.68 -5.78 1.12
N ALA A 195 -18.67 -5.12 1.70
CA ALA A 195 -18.78 -3.73 2.12
C ALA A 195 -19.01 -2.77 0.93
N VAL A 196 -18.32 -2.99 -0.20
CA VAL A 196 -18.52 -2.22 -1.44
C VAL A 196 -19.94 -2.42 -1.99
N GLU A 197 -20.43 -3.65 -2.06
CA GLU A 197 -21.78 -3.94 -2.57
C GLU A 197 -22.86 -3.40 -1.64
N ALA A 198 -22.68 -3.51 -0.32
CA ALA A 198 -23.59 -2.90 0.66
C ALA A 198 -23.62 -1.36 0.53
N ALA A 199 -22.47 -0.73 0.33
CA ALA A 199 -22.38 0.71 0.11
C ALA A 199 -23.10 1.13 -1.18
N LYS A 200 -22.90 0.41 -2.30
CA LYS A 200 -23.63 0.65 -3.56
C LYS A 200 -25.14 0.51 -3.39
N PHE A 201 -25.59 -0.54 -2.70
CA PHE A 201 -27.01 -0.77 -2.43
C PHE A 201 -27.63 0.38 -1.61
N SER A 202 -26.90 0.86 -0.60
CA SER A 202 -27.36 1.97 0.25
C SER A 202 -27.42 3.33 -0.46
N GLY A 203 -26.70 3.50 -1.57
CA GLY A 203 -26.62 4.76 -2.32
C GLY A 203 -27.97 5.26 -2.87
N GLY A 204 -28.99 4.41 -2.93
CA GLY A 204 -30.36 4.79 -3.29
C GLY A 204 -31.28 5.17 -2.11
N VAL A 205 -30.80 5.07 -0.86
CA VAL A 205 -31.64 5.17 0.35
C VAL A 205 -31.35 6.44 1.17
N GLY A 206 -30.35 7.24 0.78
CA GLY A 206 -29.96 8.48 1.48
C GLY A 206 -30.60 9.76 0.93
N PRO A 207 -30.53 10.88 1.69
CA PRO A 207 -30.97 12.19 1.20
C PRO A 207 -30.23 12.57 -0.08
N SER A 208 -30.95 12.74 -1.19
CA SER A 208 -30.44 12.93 -2.55
C SER A 208 -29.74 14.28 -2.83
N GLY A 209 -29.23 14.95 -1.79
CA GLY A 209 -28.65 16.30 -1.86
C GLY A 209 -27.28 16.47 -1.18
N LEU A 210 -26.72 15.43 -0.56
CA LEU A 210 -25.41 15.53 0.08
C LEU A 210 -24.29 15.36 -0.95
N SER A 211 -23.43 16.38 -1.07
CA SER A 211 -22.23 16.31 -1.90
C SER A 211 -21.26 15.28 -1.34
N LEU A 212 -20.66 14.47 -2.22
CA LEU A 212 -19.60 13.53 -1.87
C LEU A 212 -18.43 14.23 -1.17
N ALA A 213 -18.12 15.47 -1.57
CA ALA A 213 -17.10 16.27 -0.92
C ALA A 213 -17.44 16.55 0.55
N SER A 214 -18.72 16.80 0.87
CA SER A 214 -19.18 17.01 2.25
C SER A 214 -19.00 15.76 3.11
N LEU A 215 -19.30 14.57 2.57
CA LEU A 215 -19.09 13.30 3.25
C LEU A 215 -17.60 13.02 3.49
N VAL A 216 -16.75 13.27 2.49
CA VAL A 216 -15.30 13.13 2.63
C VAL A 216 -14.75 14.10 3.67
N LEU A 217 -15.16 15.37 3.66
CA LEU A 217 -14.74 16.35 4.66
C LEU A 217 -15.20 15.98 6.07
N LEU A 218 -16.41 15.44 6.20
CA LEU A 218 -16.92 14.93 7.47
C LEU A 218 -16.07 13.76 7.98
N LEU A 219 -15.72 12.81 7.10
CA LEU A 219 -14.84 11.70 7.45
C LEU A 219 -13.46 12.20 7.89
N VAL A 220 -12.87 13.14 7.14
CA VAL A 220 -11.58 13.77 7.51
C VAL A 220 -11.70 14.44 8.88
N ALA A 221 -12.77 15.18 9.15
CA ALA A 221 -13.00 15.81 10.45
C ALA A 221 -13.11 14.79 11.59
N VAL A 222 -13.84 13.69 11.39
CA VAL A 222 -13.97 12.61 12.38
C VAL A 222 -12.62 11.94 12.64
N VAL A 223 -11.83 11.68 11.59
CA VAL A 223 -10.48 11.09 11.75
C VAL A 223 -9.56 12.04 12.51
N LEU A 224 -9.53 13.33 12.16
CA LEU A 224 -8.73 14.34 12.86
C LEU A 224 -9.14 14.46 14.33
N LEU A 225 -10.44 14.42 14.61
CA LEU A 225 -10.96 14.44 15.97
C LEU A 225 -10.55 13.18 16.76
N ALA A 226 -10.64 12.00 16.13
CA ALA A 226 -10.23 10.75 16.74
C ALA A 226 -8.73 10.73 17.07
N VAL A 227 -7.89 11.27 16.17
CA VAL A 227 -6.44 11.43 16.42
C VAL A 227 -6.20 12.40 17.58
N ALA A 228 -6.85 13.57 17.57
CA ALA A 228 -6.71 14.57 18.62
C ALA A 228 -7.20 14.11 20.01
N LEU A 229 -8.08 13.09 20.07
CA LEU A 229 -8.57 12.52 21.31
C LEU A 229 -7.73 11.34 21.82
N HIS A 230 -7.00 10.68 20.93
CA HIS A 230 -6.14 9.55 21.28
C HIS A 230 -4.74 10.01 21.74
N ASP A 231 -4.33 11.23 21.39
CA ASP A 231 -3.16 11.92 21.95
C ASP A 231 -3.52 12.67 23.25
#